data_AF-A0A920TY51-F1
#
_entry.id   AF-A0A920TY51-F1
#
_cell.length_a   1.000
_cell.length_b   1.000
_cell.length_c   1.000
_cell.angle_alpha   90.00
_cell.angle_beta   90.00
_cell.angle_gamma   90.00
#
_symmetry.space_group_name_H-M   'P 1'
#
loop_
_entity.id
_entity.type
_entity.pdbx_description
1 polymer ?
#
loop_
_entity_poly.entity_id
_entity_poly.type
_entity_poly.pdbx_seq_one_letter_code
_entity_poly.pdbx_strand_id
1 'polypeptide(L)' 'MMPPKQKSKNVKSVQWRTIKTLDNAFKDLSSDPQLINFKGHEVRDLPEKYKGKRLGHNWSVSYVADEIIF' A
#
# COMPACT_ATOMS: atom_id res chain seq x y z
N MET A 1 -16.80 -18.10 -1.97
CA MET A 1 -15.44 -18.32 -1.40
C MET A 1 -15.15 -17.20 -0.40
N MET A 2 -14.58 -17.52 0.76
CA MET A 2 -14.10 -16.50 1.71
C MET A 2 -12.64 -16.16 1.43
N PRO A 3 -12.24 -14.87 1.46
CA PRO A 3 -10.84 -14.49 1.28
C PRO A 3 -10.00 -14.98 2.48
N PRO A 4 -8.72 -15.31 2.26
CA PRO A 4 -7.81 -15.71 3.33
C PRO A 4 -7.57 -14.54 4.29
N LYS A 5 -7.55 -14.83 5.60
CA LYS A 5 -7.31 -13.83 6.66
C LYS A 5 -5.84 -13.77 7.12
N GLN A 6 -5.01 -14.68 6.64
CA GLN A 6 -3.60 -14.77 7.02
C GLN A 6 -2.76 -15.29 5.87
N LYS A 7 -1.50 -14.89 5.89
CA LYS A 7 -0.46 -15.34 4.97
C LYS A 7 0.11 -16.71 5.36
N SER A 8 0.50 -17.52 4.38
CA SER A 8 1.24 -18.77 4.58
C SER A 8 2.67 -18.55 5.09
N LYS A 9 3.23 -19.52 5.83
CA LYS A 9 4.56 -19.41 6.47
C LYS A 9 5.71 -19.09 5.48
N ASN A 10 5.68 -19.69 4.29
CA ASN A 10 6.78 -19.61 3.31
C ASN A 10 6.64 -18.47 2.29
N VAL A 11 5.66 -17.59 2.47
CA VAL A 11 5.50 -16.40 1.62
C VAL A 11 6.29 -15.25 2.27
N LYS A 12 6.57 -14.15 1.58
CA LYS A 12 6.82 -12.83 2.19
C LYS A 12 5.83 -11.87 1.57
N SER A 13 5.12 -11.10 2.38
CA SER A 13 4.06 -10.20 1.92
C SER A 13 4.28 -8.85 2.55
N VAL A 14 4.29 -7.82 1.71
CA VAL A 14 4.41 -6.42 2.10
C VAL A 14 3.26 -5.67 1.44
N GLN A 15 2.49 -4.92 2.22
CA GLN A 15 1.47 -4.01 1.74
C GLN A 15 2.05 -2.59 1.76
N TRP A 16 2.16 -2.01 0.57
CA TRP A 16 2.60 -0.64 0.37
C TRP A 16 1.37 0.26 0.21
N ARG A 17 1.18 1.23 1.11
CA ARG A 17 -0.03 2.06 1.18
C ARG A 17 0.28 3.51 0.88
N THR A 18 -0.48 4.09 -0.03
CA THR A 18 -0.51 5.55 -0.21
C THR A 18 -1.28 6.22 0.91
N ILE A 19 -0.96 7.48 1.19
CA ILE A 19 -1.75 8.29 2.12
C ILE A 19 -3.11 8.56 1.47
N LYS A 20 -4.20 8.06 2.07
CA LYS A 20 -5.55 8.10 1.48
C LYS A 20 -5.97 9.48 0.99
N THR A 21 -5.72 10.53 1.78
CA THR A 21 -6.07 11.92 1.42
C THR A 21 -5.28 12.46 0.22
N LEU A 22 -4.10 11.89 -0.06
CA LEU A 22 -3.27 12.20 -1.22
C LEU A 22 -3.49 11.22 -2.37
N ASP A 23 -4.22 10.12 -2.15
CA ASP A 23 -4.56 9.15 -3.17
C ASP A 23 -5.86 9.53 -3.87
N ASN A 24 -5.78 9.87 -5.16
CA ASN A 24 -6.95 10.31 -5.92
C ASN A 24 -8.00 9.21 -6.14
N ALA A 25 -7.65 7.93 -5.98
CA ALA A 25 -8.60 6.83 -6.07
C ALA A 25 -9.36 6.61 -4.75
N PHE A 26 -8.76 6.94 -3.60
CA PHE A 26 -9.34 6.63 -2.29
C PHE A 26 -9.77 7.86 -1.47
N LYS A 27 -9.30 9.07 -1.80
CA LYS A 27 -9.53 10.30 -1.02
C LYS A 27 -11.00 10.59 -0.71
N ASP A 28 -11.91 10.28 -1.64
CA ASP A 28 -13.33 10.62 -1.56
C ASP A 28 -14.16 9.50 -0.92
N LEU A 29 -13.54 8.38 -0.53
CA LEU A 29 -14.22 7.29 0.17
C LEU A 29 -14.46 7.66 1.63
N SER A 30 -15.53 7.16 2.24
CA SER A 30 -15.82 7.39 3.66
C SER A 30 -14.83 6.69 4.60
N SER A 31 -14.32 5.53 4.19
CA SER A 31 -13.31 4.73 4.89
C SER A 31 -12.05 4.58 4.04
N ASP A 32 -10.93 4.21 4.67
CA ASP A 32 -9.71 3.87 3.94
C ASP A 32 -9.74 2.40 3.52
N PRO A 33 -9.92 2.06 2.23
CA PRO A 33 -9.94 0.68 1.78
C PRO A 33 -8.59 -0.02 1.91
N GLN A 34 -7.50 0.73 2.15
CA GLN A 34 -6.17 0.18 2.35
C GLN A 34 -5.99 -0.44 3.75
N LEU A 35 -6.90 -0.17 4.69
CA LEU A 35 -6.90 -0.74 6.03
C LEU A 35 -7.58 -2.12 6.03
N ILE A 36 -6.81 -3.18 5.75
CA ILE A 36 -7.31 -4.55 5.70
C ILE A 36 -6.95 -5.35 6.97
N ASN A 37 -7.83 -6.26 7.37
CA ASN A 37 -7.58 -7.21 8.45
C ASN A 37 -6.95 -8.51 7.90
N PHE A 38 -5.67 -8.45 7.53
CA PHE A 38 -4.89 -9.59 7.03
C PHE A 38 -3.66 -9.81 7.90
N LYS A 39 -3.42 -11.02 8.41
CA LYS A 39 -2.32 -11.29 9.36
C LYS A 39 -1.05 -11.77 8.67
N GLY A 40 0.09 -11.42 9.25
CA GLY A 40 1.40 -11.97 8.87
C GLY A 40 2.07 -11.28 7.68
N HIS A 41 1.56 -10.12 7.25
CA HIS A 41 2.21 -9.28 6.25
C HIS A 41 2.82 -8.03 6.92
N GLU A 42 3.84 -7.47 6.29
CA GLU A 42 4.43 -6.20 6.67
C GLU A 42 3.63 -5.07 6.02
N VAL A 43 3.46 -3.95 6.71
CA VAL A 43 2.77 -2.77 6.19
C VAL A 43 3.74 -1.62 6.13
N ARG A 44 3.81 -0.94 4.98
CA ARG A 44 4.68 0.21 4.72
C ARG A 44 3.86 1.35 4.16
N ASP A 45 3.85 2.47 4.87
CA ASP A 45 3.22 3.69 4.39
C ASP A 45 4.19 4.46 3.48
N LEU A 46 3.69 4.90 2.33
CA LEU A 46 4.43 5.68 1.36
C LEU A 46 4.52 7.13 1.83
N PRO A 47 5.63 7.83 1.53
CA PRO A 47 5.75 9.24 1.84
C PRO A 47 4.75 10.08 1.04
N GLU A 48 4.51 11.32 1.47
CA GLU A 48 3.61 12.24 0.74
C GLU A 48 4.14 12.62 -0.65
N LYS A 49 5.46 12.61 -0.81
CA LYS A 49 6.15 13.05 -2.02
C LYS A 49 7.22 12.06 -2.45
N TYR A 50 7.41 11.98 -3.76
CA TYR A 50 8.47 11.22 -4.39
C TYR A 50 8.97 11.99 -5.61
N LYS A 51 10.30 12.15 -5.71
CA LYS A 51 10.95 12.96 -6.76
C LYS A 51 10.32 14.36 -6.93
N GLY A 52 10.01 15.00 -5.80
CA GLY A 52 9.42 16.35 -5.75
C GLY A 52 7.93 16.44 -6.09
N LYS A 53 7.27 15.34 -6.45
CA LYS A 53 5.84 15.29 -6.82
C LYS A 53 5.01 14.60 -5.74
N ARG A 54 3.72 14.95 -5.65
CA ARG A 54 2.75 14.24 -4.78
C ARG A 54 2.71 12.77 -5.16
N LEU A 55 2.90 11.90 -4.18
CA LEU A 55 2.86 10.45 -4.33
C LEU A 55 1.43 9.94 -4.11
N GLY A 56 0.65 9.94 -5.18
CA GLY A 56 -0.66 9.27 -5.22
C GLY A 56 -0.60 7.94 -5.97
N HIS A 57 -1.77 7.33 -6.18
CA HIS A 57 -1.98 6.03 -6.84
C HIS A 57 -0.98 5.68 -7.95
N ASN A 58 -0.92 6.47 -9.03
CA ASN A 58 -0.12 6.12 -10.21
C ASN A 58 1.40 6.10 -9.96
N TRP A 59 1.88 6.94 -9.05
CA TRP A 59 3.32 7.04 -8.74
C TRP A 59 3.76 6.03 -7.67
N SER A 60 2.80 5.42 -6.96
CA SER A 60 3.09 4.45 -5.90
C SER A 60 3.92 3.27 -6.41
N VAL A 61 3.63 2.76 -7.62
CA VAL A 61 4.37 1.66 -8.23
C VAL A 61 5.81 2.04 -8.52
N SER A 62 6.07 3.26 -9.01
CA SER A 62 7.43 3.74 -9.26
C SER A 62 8.23 3.89 -7.96
N TYR A 63 7.61 4.39 -6.89
CA TYR A 63 8.25 4.45 -5.57
C TYR A 63 8.62 3.05 -5.09
N VAL A 64 7.68 2.10 -5.15
CA VAL A 64 7.92 0.72 -4.70
C VAL A 64 9.00 0.04 -5.53
N ALA A 65 9.06 0.28 -6.84
CA ALA A 65 10.10 -0.27 -7.71
C ALA A 65 11.50 0.24 -7.35
N ASP A 66 11.64 1.50 -6.94
CA ASP A 66 12.92 2.06 -6.49
C ASP A 66 13.33 1.54 -5.09
N GLU A 67 12.36 1.24 -4.21
CA GLU A 67 12.62 0.81 -2.83
C GLU A 67 12.77 -0.70 -2.64
N ILE A 68 12.22 -1.51 -3.56
CA ILE A 68 12.34 -2.96 -3.47
C ILE A 68 13.78 -3.37 -3.82
N ILE A 69 14.47 -3.91 -2.82
CA ILE A 69 15.72 -4.66 -2.98
C ILE A 69 15.34 -6.14 -2.90
N PHE A 70 15.65 -6.90 -3.96
CA PHE A 70 15.50 -8.36 -3.99
C PHE A 70 16.74 -9.05 -3.43
#